data_AF-A0A317U1G0-F1
#
_entry.id   AF-A0A317U1G0-F1
#
_cell.length_a   1.000
_cell.length_b   1.000
_cell.length_c   1.000
_cell.angle_alpha   90.00
_cell.angle_beta   90.00
_cell.angle_gamma   90.00
#
_symmetry.space_group_name_H-M   'P 1'
#
loop_
_entity.id
_entity.type
_entity.pdbx_description
1 polymer ?
#
loop_
_entity_poly.entity_id
_entity_poly.type
_entity_poly.pdbx_seq_one_letter_code
_entity_poly.pdbx_strand_id
1 'polypeptide(L)'
;MNKISLMAVAGFIIAVSVNSFANIPQFKVNFKKMYCGNVEYLGNDKTKRPHLHCGETFMSYKKANGDHANITEYGTCGRTDAVFDDIKANRNAFADYQGIYTALVAFHQAGCPNQLVSE
;
A
#
# COMPACT_ATOMS: atom_id res chain seq x y z
N MET A 1 -38.74 6.40 63.96
CA MET A 1 -38.88 5.10 63.27
C MET A 1 -37.91 5.08 62.09
N ASN A 2 -36.89 4.22 62.18
CA ASN A 2 -35.91 3.92 61.13
C ASN A 2 -36.59 3.35 59.88
N LYS A 3 -36.13 3.77 58.69
CA LYS A 3 -35.99 2.90 57.51
C LYS A 3 -34.77 3.33 56.69
N ILE A 4 -33.62 2.74 57.00
CA ILE A 4 -32.52 2.56 56.06
C ILE A 4 -33.05 1.56 55.02
N SER A 5 -32.92 1.85 53.73
CA SER A 5 -33.10 0.82 52.70
C SER A 5 -32.36 1.15 51.41
N LEU A 6 -31.30 0.36 51.22
CA LEU A 6 -30.88 -0.28 49.97
C LEU A 6 -30.18 0.59 48.93
N MET A 7 -28.85 0.64 49.10
CA MET A 7 -27.94 0.42 47.98
C MET A 7 -28.43 -0.76 47.13
N ALA A 8 -28.65 -0.53 45.83
CA ALA A 8 -28.69 -1.58 44.83
C ALA A 8 -27.94 -1.08 43.59
N VAL A 9 -26.68 -1.50 43.56
CA VAL A 9 -25.80 -1.72 42.43
C VAL A 9 -26.55 -1.86 41.09
N ALA A 10 -26.34 -0.91 40.19
CA ALA A 10 -26.51 -1.12 38.75
C ALA A 10 -25.38 -0.41 37.99
N GLY A 11 -24.15 -0.54 38.49
CA GLY A 11 -22.98 -0.48 37.63
C GLY A 11 -22.75 -1.88 37.10
N PHE A 12 -23.10 -2.15 35.84
CA PHE A 12 -22.30 -3.03 34.96
C PHE A 12 -22.89 -3.10 33.53
N ILE A 13 -22.01 -2.89 32.55
CA ILE A 13 -22.02 -3.31 31.13
C ILE A 13 -23.18 -2.73 30.29
N ILE A 14 -22.96 -2.05 29.16
CA ILE A 14 -22.08 -2.46 28.08
C ILE A 14 -21.37 -1.23 27.52
N ALA A 15 -20.06 -1.17 27.79
CA ALA A 15 -19.11 -0.59 26.87
C ALA A 15 -19.32 -1.29 25.53
N VAL A 16 -20.07 -0.65 24.63
CA VAL A 16 -20.14 -1.09 23.25
C VAL A 16 -18.76 -0.82 22.70
N SER A 17 -17.95 -1.87 22.76
CA SER A 17 -16.65 -1.99 22.15
C SER A 17 -16.77 -1.61 20.68
N VAL A 18 -16.46 -0.35 20.37
CA VAL A 18 -16.17 0.16 19.04
C VAL A 18 -14.83 -0.44 18.56
N ASN A 19 -14.78 -1.76 18.41
CA ASN A 19 -13.59 -2.46 17.95
C ASN A 19 -14.03 -3.62 17.05
N SER A 20 -14.44 -3.34 15.80
CA SER A 20 -14.63 -4.41 14.79
C SER A 20 -14.53 -3.93 13.34
N PHE A 21 -13.63 -2.98 13.02
CA PHE A 21 -13.24 -2.70 11.63
C PHE A 21 -11.78 -3.05 11.30
N ALA A 22 -11.08 -3.79 12.18
CA ALA A 22 -9.64 -4.01 12.01
C ALA A 22 -9.26 -5.09 10.98
N ASN A 23 -10.20 -5.86 10.42
CA ASN A 23 -9.84 -6.92 9.45
C ASN A 23 -11.05 -7.36 8.62
N ILE A 24 -11.57 -6.50 7.75
CA ILE A 24 -12.50 -6.93 6.70
C ILE A 24 -11.65 -7.43 5.52
N PRO A 25 -11.61 -8.76 5.23
CA PRO A 25 -10.82 -9.30 4.12
C PRO A 25 -11.29 -8.78 2.74
N GLN A 26 -12.48 -8.19 2.69
CA GLN A 26 -13.11 -7.65 1.49
C GLN A 26 -12.46 -6.34 0.98
N PHE A 27 -11.60 -5.69 1.77
CA PHE A 27 -10.81 -4.52 1.35
C PHE A 27 -9.36 -4.86 0.98
N LYS A 28 -8.99 -6.15 0.95
CA LYS A 28 -7.65 -6.55 0.53
C LYS A 28 -7.53 -6.35 -0.98
N VAL A 29 -6.96 -5.21 -1.37
CA VAL A 29 -6.63 -4.83 -2.76
C VAL A 29 -5.95 -6.03 -3.42
N ASN A 30 -6.59 -6.63 -4.43
CA ASN A 30 -5.95 -7.66 -5.24
C ASN A 30 -4.96 -6.97 -6.17
N PHE A 31 -3.73 -6.77 -5.68
CA PHE A 31 -2.69 -6.05 -6.41
C PHE A 31 -2.37 -6.70 -7.75
N LYS A 32 -2.42 -8.04 -7.79
CA LYS A 32 -2.22 -8.79 -9.03
C LYS A 32 -3.24 -8.48 -10.10
N LYS A 33 -4.51 -8.33 -9.73
CA LYS A 33 -5.58 -8.01 -10.68
C LYS A 33 -5.60 -6.54 -11.07
N MET A 34 -5.42 -5.63 -10.11
CA MET A 34 -5.58 -4.19 -10.35
C MET A 34 -4.33 -3.53 -10.93
N TYR A 35 -3.14 -3.93 -10.49
CA TYR A 35 -1.88 -3.30 -10.88
C TYR A 35 -1.04 -4.25 -11.73
N CYS A 36 -0.82 -5.49 -11.27
CA CYS A 36 0.07 -6.42 -12.00
C CYS A 36 -0.52 -6.97 -13.30
N GLY A 37 -1.83 -6.95 -13.47
CA GLY A 37 -2.51 -7.38 -14.70
C GLY A 37 -2.58 -6.29 -15.76
N ASN A 38 -2.16 -5.07 -15.42
CA ASN A 38 -2.27 -3.90 -16.29
C ASN A 38 -0.88 -3.36 -16.62
N VAL A 39 -0.55 -3.35 -17.91
CA VAL A 39 0.75 -2.93 -18.44
C VAL A 39 1.14 -1.53 -17.97
N GLU A 40 0.16 -0.67 -17.72
CA GLU A 40 0.38 0.71 -17.28
C GLU A 40 1.15 0.82 -15.96
N TYR A 41 1.06 -0.17 -15.06
CA TYR A 41 1.76 -0.16 -13.77
C TYR A 41 3.05 -1.00 -13.73
N LEU A 42 3.36 -1.71 -14.82
CA LEU A 42 4.56 -2.58 -14.87
C LEU A 42 5.75 -1.91 -15.55
N GLY A 43 5.48 -0.88 -16.36
CA GLY A 43 6.50 -0.04 -16.95
C GLY A 43 7.38 -0.73 -18.00
N ASN A 44 7.07 -1.96 -18.42
CA ASN A 44 7.56 -2.62 -19.65
C ASN A 44 6.90 -4.01 -19.85
N ASP A 45 6.16 -4.25 -20.95
CA ASP A 45 5.50 -5.54 -21.24
C ASP A 45 6.38 -6.58 -21.94
N LYS A 46 7.54 -6.21 -22.49
CA LYS A 46 8.24 -6.99 -23.53
C LYS A 46 9.72 -7.27 -23.29
N THR A 47 10.30 -6.82 -22.18
CA THR A 47 11.72 -7.08 -21.88
C THR A 47 11.90 -8.08 -20.75
N LYS A 48 13.01 -8.84 -20.80
CA LYS A 48 13.40 -9.84 -19.77
C LYS A 48 13.57 -9.26 -18.35
N ARG A 49 13.46 -7.94 -18.16
CA ARG A 49 13.67 -7.22 -16.91
C ARG A 49 12.63 -6.10 -16.76
N PRO A 50 11.35 -6.38 -16.48
CA PRO A 50 10.49 -5.34 -15.94
C PRO A 50 11.14 -4.83 -14.64
N HIS A 51 11.40 -3.54 -14.56
CA HIS A 51 12.00 -2.93 -13.37
C HIS A 51 10.99 -2.77 -12.24
N LEU A 52 9.70 -2.96 -12.51
CA LEU A 52 8.66 -3.12 -11.51
C LEU A 52 8.23 -4.59 -11.47
N HIS A 53 8.49 -5.22 -10.34
CA HIS A 53 8.00 -6.56 -10.01
C HIS A 53 6.69 -6.43 -9.27
N CYS A 54 5.75 -7.31 -9.58
CA CYS A 54 4.42 -7.21 -9.02
C CYS A 54 3.94 -8.60 -8.60
N GLY A 55 3.45 -8.69 -7.36
CA GLY A 55 2.94 -9.89 -6.71
C GLY A 55 1.50 -9.70 -6.23
N GLU A 56 0.93 -10.72 -5.59
CA GLU A 56 -0.49 -10.69 -5.18
C GLU A 56 -0.85 -9.59 -4.19
N THR A 57 0.12 -9.14 -3.40
CA THR A 57 -0.08 -8.16 -2.34
C THR A 57 0.95 -7.03 -2.35
N PHE A 58 1.80 -6.95 -3.38
CA PHE A 58 2.90 -5.98 -3.42
C PHE A 58 3.32 -5.64 -4.84
N MET A 59 3.98 -4.50 -4.95
CA MET A 59 4.77 -4.04 -6.07
C MET A 59 6.12 -3.60 -5.54
N SER A 60 7.20 -4.00 -6.22
CA SER A 60 8.57 -3.66 -5.87
C SER A 60 9.32 -3.18 -7.09
N TYR A 61 10.25 -2.27 -6.86
CA TYR A 61 11.14 -1.73 -7.87
C TYR A 61 12.50 -2.42 -7.80
N LYS A 62 13.02 -2.89 -8.94
CA LYS A 62 14.37 -3.43 -9.07
C LYS A 62 15.34 -2.33 -9.48
N LYS A 63 16.22 -1.97 -8.54
CA LYS A 63 17.31 -1.02 -8.71
C LYS A 63 18.32 -1.50 -9.74
N ALA A 64 19.13 -0.56 -10.25
CA ALA A 64 20.21 -0.86 -11.19
C ALA A 64 21.24 -1.85 -10.62
N ASN A 65 21.49 -1.81 -9.31
CA ASN A 65 22.40 -2.74 -8.63
C ASN A 65 21.81 -4.16 -8.43
N GLY A 66 20.54 -4.36 -8.77
CA GLY A 66 19.85 -5.64 -8.68
C GLY A 66 18.94 -5.80 -7.46
N ASP A 67 19.00 -4.89 -6.48
CA ASP A 67 18.19 -4.92 -5.27
C ASP A 67 16.72 -4.60 -5.55
N HIS A 68 15.84 -5.08 -4.68
CA HIS A 68 14.40 -4.81 -4.73
C HIS A 68 13.98 -3.84 -3.61
N ALA A 69 13.27 -2.78 -3.97
CA ALA A 69 12.62 -1.86 -3.04
C ALA A 69 11.10 -2.08 -3.09
N ASN A 70 10.50 -2.52 -1.99
CA ASN A 70 9.03 -2.61 -1.92
C ASN A 70 8.42 -1.21 -1.85
N ILE A 71 7.60 -0.85 -2.85
CA ILE A 71 6.92 0.45 -2.94
C ILE A 71 5.48 0.41 -2.41
N THR A 72 5.05 -0.76 -1.92
CA THR A 72 3.66 -1.07 -1.55
C THR A 72 3.55 -1.39 -0.07
N GLU A 73 4.25 -0.64 0.77
CA GLU A 73 4.22 -0.82 2.23
C GLU A 73 3.39 0.28 2.89
N TYR A 74 2.82 -0.04 4.06
CA TYR A 74 2.09 0.92 4.88
C TYR A 74 2.94 2.16 5.17
N GLY A 75 2.34 3.34 5.05
CA GLY A 75 3.01 4.59 5.35
C GLY A 75 2.48 5.75 4.53
N THR A 76 3.40 6.42 3.81
CA THR A 76 3.15 7.50 2.85
C THR A 76 3.59 7.06 1.44
N CYS A 77 3.37 7.90 0.43
CA CYS A 77 3.99 7.76 -0.90
C CYS A 77 5.53 7.87 -0.92
N GLY A 78 6.19 8.12 0.21
CA GLY A 78 7.62 8.42 0.26
C GLY A 78 8.54 7.34 -0.32
N ARG A 79 8.10 6.08 -0.39
CA ARG A 79 8.87 5.02 -1.07
C ARG A 79 8.81 5.12 -2.58
N THR A 80 7.63 5.44 -3.11
CA THR A 80 7.45 5.73 -4.53
C THR A 80 8.28 6.97 -4.91
N ASP A 81 8.30 7.99 -4.05
CA ASP A 81 9.12 9.20 -4.22
C ASP A 81 10.61 8.89 -4.24
N ALA A 82 11.10 8.07 -3.31
CA ALA A 82 12.49 7.62 -3.30
C ALA A 82 12.87 6.86 -4.58
N VAL A 83 11.93 6.09 -5.15
CA VAL A 83 12.15 5.44 -6.45
C VAL A 83 12.16 6.45 -7.60
N PHE A 84 11.31 7.48 -7.59
CA PHE A 84 11.38 8.57 -8.56
C PHE A 84 12.76 9.23 -8.57
N ASP A 85 13.32 9.50 -7.40
CA ASP A 85 14.65 10.11 -7.28
C ASP A 85 15.74 9.18 -7.78
N ASP A 86 15.68 7.89 -7.44
CA ASP A 86 16.64 6.88 -7.90
C ASP A 86 16.65 6.74 -9.42
N ILE A 87 15.48 6.64 -10.07
CA ILE A 87 15.41 6.50 -11.53
C ILE A 87 15.86 7.77 -12.25
N LYS A 88 15.59 8.96 -11.68
CA LYS A 88 16.07 10.24 -12.24
C LYS A 88 17.58 10.34 -12.15
N ALA A 89 18.17 9.93 -11.03
CA ALA A 89 19.62 9.91 -10.83
C ALA A 89 20.33 8.88 -11.70
N ASN A 90 19.67 7.75 -12.02
CA ASN A 90 20.24 6.63 -12.76
C ASN A 90 19.63 6.44 -14.15
N ARG A 91 19.15 7.50 -14.82
CA ARG A 91 18.35 7.43 -16.05
C ARG A 91 18.87 6.46 -17.12
N ASN A 92 20.18 6.43 -17.34
CA ASN A 92 20.82 5.61 -18.37
C ASN A 92 21.01 4.13 -17.99
N ALA A 93 20.74 3.76 -16.73
CA ALA A 93 20.80 2.38 -16.26
C ALA A 93 19.56 1.56 -16.66
N PHE A 94 18.52 2.23 -17.18
CA PHE A 94 17.24 1.62 -17.54
C PHE A 94 17.05 1.68 -19.05
N ALA A 95 16.82 0.53 -19.67
CA ALA A 95 16.51 0.46 -21.10
C ALA A 95 15.18 1.16 -21.43
N ASP A 96 14.25 1.17 -20.47
CA ASP A 96 12.93 1.80 -20.60
C ASP A 96 12.63 2.74 -19.42
N TYR A 97 13.45 3.78 -19.28
CA TYR A 97 13.23 4.80 -18.27
C TYR A 97 11.81 5.40 -18.32
N GLN A 98 11.29 5.67 -19.53
CA GLN A 98 10.01 6.34 -19.71
C GLN A 98 8.84 5.46 -19.27
N GLY A 99 8.86 4.16 -19.60
CA GLY A 99 7.85 3.21 -19.16
C GLY A 99 7.82 3.08 -17.64
N ILE A 100 8.98 2.97 -17.00
CA ILE A 100 9.10 2.89 -15.54
C ILE A 100 8.58 4.16 -14.87
N TYR A 101 9.01 5.33 -15.36
CA TYR A 101 8.56 6.61 -14.82
C TYR A 101 7.04 6.76 -14.92
N THR A 102 6.46 6.44 -16.07
CA THR A 102 5.01 6.51 -16.31
C THR A 102 4.26 5.57 -15.37
N ALA A 103 4.75 4.35 -15.16
CA ALA A 103 4.14 3.40 -14.24
C ALA A 103 4.18 3.88 -12.77
N LEU A 104 5.29 4.48 -12.35
CA LEU A 104 5.40 5.09 -11.02
C LEU A 104 4.45 6.27 -10.85
N VAL A 105 4.27 7.09 -11.91
CA VAL A 105 3.28 8.19 -11.90
C VAL A 105 1.87 7.63 -11.73
N ALA A 106 1.49 6.62 -12.50
CA ALA A 106 0.18 5.98 -12.38
C ALA A 106 -0.03 5.40 -10.96
N PHE A 107 0.97 4.71 -10.42
CA PHE A 107 0.90 4.14 -9.06
C PHE A 107 0.79 5.23 -7.98
N HIS A 108 1.54 6.32 -8.12
CA HIS A 108 1.47 7.47 -7.21
C HIS A 108 0.12 8.18 -7.31
N GLN A 109 -0.43 8.37 -8.51
CA GLN A 109 -1.75 8.97 -8.74
C GLN A 109 -2.90 8.11 -8.21
N ALA A 110 -2.72 6.78 -8.16
CA ALA A 110 -3.64 5.86 -7.50
C ALA A 110 -3.58 5.93 -5.95
N GLY A 111 -2.80 6.87 -5.39
CA GLY A 111 -2.71 7.12 -3.95
C GLY A 111 -1.75 6.20 -3.21
N CYS A 112 -0.74 5.64 -3.91
CA CYS A 112 0.23 4.69 -3.35
C CYS A 112 -0.45 3.55 -2.57
N PRO A 113 -1.29 2.73 -3.23
CA PRO A 113 -2.12 1.71 -2.60
C PRO A 113 -1.34 0.87 -1.57
N ASN A 114 -2.00 0.40 -0.51
CA ASN A 114 -1.45 -0.08 0.79
C ASN A 114 -1.19 1.01 1.86
N GLN A 115 -1.71 2.23 1.71
CA GLN A 115 -1.77 3.18 2.82
C GLN A 115 -2.80 2.74 3.87
N LEU A 116 -2.56 3.05 5.15
CA LEU A 116 -3.64 3.08 6.13
C LEU A 116 -4.56 4.24 5.73
N VAL A 117 -5.78 3.92 5.31
CA VAL A 117 -6.77 4.95 4.97
C VAL A 117 -7.01 5.77 6.25
N SER A 118 -6.64 7.05 6.23
CA SER A 118 -7.06 7.97 7.27
C SER A 118 -8.49 8.37 6.92
N GLU A 119 -9.47 7.77 7.59
CA GLU A 119 -10.87 8.23 7.55
C GLU A 119 -11.01 9.58 8.27
#